data_AF-A0A3D3F1K2-F1
#
_entry.id   AF-A0A3D3F1K2-F1
#
_cell.length_a   1.000
_cell.length_b   1.000
_cell.length_c   1.000
_cell.angle_alpha   90.00
_cell.angle_beta   90.00
_cell.angle_gamma   90.00
#
_symmetry.space_group_name_H-M   'P 1'
#
loop_
_entity.id
_entity.type
_entity.pdbx_description
1 polymer ?
#
loop_
_entity_poly.entity_id
_entity_poly.type
_entity_poly.pdbx_seq_one_letter_code
_entity_poly.pdbx_strand_id
1 'polypeptide(L)'
;SFAWVAAPLMAALISFTLLFIIQNVFEQKVYQATSYIFDRKSITRISEEGFDTGALSTVNGRTFSTERDIYRELSDQHSLKRDEMIRVIKLAEIHHLKADYEKLLKGSMHESFSPAQQARLQAVNGREYRHKWQLEADLAGEPEFLYIANAQTEIEKNHNRILEGKLNILYRAFATP
;
A
#
# COMPACT_ATOMS: atom_id res chain seq x y z
N SER A 1 1.47 -8.34 58.49
CA SER A 1 2.77 -8.54 57.82
C SER A 1 2.53 -9.29 56.51
N PHE A 2 2.22 -8.57 55.42
CA PHE A 2 2.07 -9.14 54.06
C PHE A 2 3.09 -8.56 53.07
N ALA A 3 3.88 -7.58 53.51
CA ALA A 3 4.84 -6.86 52.69
C ALA A 3 5.91 -7.77 52.06
N TRP A 4 6.30 -8.85 52.75
CA TRP A 4 7.34 -9.77 52.25
C TRP A 4 6.87 -10.64 51.09
N VAL A 5 5.55 -10.83 50.94
CA VAL A 5 4.95 -11.58 49.80
C VAL A 5 4.52 -10.63 48.70
N ALA A 6 3.99 -9.46 49.07
CA ALA A 6 3.53 -8.45 48.11
C ALA A 6 4.68 -7.87 47.26
N ALA A 7 5.83 -7.59 47.88
CA ALA A 7 6.98 -7.02 47.17
C ALA A 7 7.51 -7.91 46.01
N PRO A 8 7.82 -9.20 46.20
CA PRO A 8 8.27 -10.06 45.10
C PRO A 8 7.18 -10.30 44.06
N LEU A 9 5.91 -10.38 44.47
CA LEU A 9 4.79 -10.55 43.53
C LEU A 9 4.61 -9.32 42.63
N MET A 10 4.68 -8.12 43.20
CA MET A 10 4.62 -6.88 42.44
C MET A 10 5.85 -6.71 41.54
N ALA A 11 7.04 -7.08 42.02
CA ALA A 11 8.25 -7.07 41.20
C ALA A 11 8.16 -8.02 40.01
N ALA A 12 7.58 -9.21 40.21
CA ALA A 12 7.34 -10.18 39.14
C ALA A 12 6.32 -9.65 38.11
N LEU A 13 5.21 -9.07 38.58
CA LEU A 13 4.20 -8.48 37.70
C LEU A 13 4.77 -7.33 36.87
N ILE A 14 5.48 -6.39 37.51
CA ILE A 14 6.11 -5.24 36.84
C ILE A 14 7.16 -5.72 35.83
N SER A 15 8.00 -6.69 36.20
CA SER A 15 9.02 -7.24 35.30
C SER A 15 8.38 -7.93 34.10
N PHE A 16 7.32 -8.70 34.31
CA PHE A 16 6.57 -9.34 33.22
C PHE A 16 5.96 -8.30 32.27
N THR A 17 5.32 -7.25 32.80
CA THR A 17 4.77 -6.17 31.98
C THR A 17 5.85 -5.42 31.20
N LEU A 18 7.00 -5.13 31.82
CA LEU A 18 8.12 -4.47 31.13
C LEU A 18 8.71 -5.35 30.01
N LEU A 19 8.90 -6.65 30.28
CA LEU A 19 9.38 -7.59 29.27
C LEU A 19 8.40 -7.70 28.10
N PHE A 20 7.10 -7.72 28.38
CA PHE A 20 6.07 -7.73 27.35
C PHE A 20 6.09 -6.44 26.50
N ILE A 21 6.25 -5.27 27.12
CA ILE A 21 6.35 -4.00 26.39
C ILE A 21 7.61 -3.97 25.53
N ILE A 22 8.77 -4.33 26.09
CA ILE A 22 10.06 -4.37 25.36
C ILE A 22 9.95 -5.30 24.15
N GLN A 23 9.46 -6.53 24.34
CA GLN A 23 9.32 -7.48 23.24
C GLN A 23 8.38 -6.97 22.14
N ASN A 24 7.18 -6.49 22.51
CA ASN A 24 6.20 -6.05 21.51
C ASN A 24 6.56 -4.74 20.80
N VAL A 25 7.20 -3.78 21.48
CA VAL A 25 7.57 -2.49 20.89
C VAL A 25 8.80 -2.62 19.99
N PHE A 26 9.76 -3.50 20.32
CA PHE A 26 10.93 -3.72 19.46
C PHE A 26 10.66 -4.69 18.29
N GLU A 27 9.69 -5.60 18.40
CA GLU A 27 9.24 -6.42 17.26
C GLU A 27 8.40 -5.64 16.25
N GLN A 28 8.00 -4.41 16.58
CA GLN A 28 7.34 -3.52 15.64
C GLN A 28 8.34 -3.11 14.55
N LYS A 29 8.28 -3.77 13.38
CA LYS A 29 9.19 -3.52 12.25
C LYS A 29 9.31 -2.01 11.97
N VAL A 30 10.48 -1.46 12.31
CA VAL A 30 10.78 -0.04 12.16
C VAL A 30 11.32 0.17 10.74
N TYR A 31 10.56 0.95 9.95
CA TYR A 31 11.00 1.56 8.69
C TYR A 31 11.23 0.59 7.51
N GLN A 32 10.19 0.38 6.70
CA GLN A 32 10.42 -0.03 5.31
C GLN A 32 10.89 1.20 4.55
N ALA A 33 12.09 1.15 3.95
CA ALA A 33 12.61 2.23 3.14
C ALA A 33 11.75 2.33 1.86
N THR A 34 10.76 3.22 1.88
CA THR A 34 9.95 3.50 0.70
C THR A 34 10.79 4.24 -0.33
N SER A 35 10.91 3.67 -1.53
CA SER A 35 11.59 4.32 -2.65
C SER A 35 10.56 4.79 -3.67
N TYR A 36 10.90 5.85 -4.40
CA TYR A 36 10.01 6.49 -5.37
C TYR A 36 10.76 6.64 -6.68
N ILE A 37 10.11 6.31 -7.80
CA ILE A 37 10.73 6.42 -9.13
C ILE A 37 9.78 7.11 -10.11
N PHE A 38 10.30 8.15 -10.74
CA PHE A 38 9.63 8.88 -11.81
C PHE A 38 10.15 8.39 -13.17
N ASP A 39 9.88 7.13 -13.50
CA ASP A 39 10.22 6.59 -14.82
C ASP A 39 9.14 6.93 -15.85
N ARG A 40 9.38 6.56 -17.11
CA ARG A 40 8.42 6.79 -18.20
C ARG A 40 7.03 6.21 -17.88
N LYS A 41 6.96 5.08 -17.19
CA LYS A 41 5.69 4.42 -16.85
C LYS A 41 4.92 5.22 -15.80
N SER A 42 5.58 5.61 -14.72
CA SER A 42 4.99 6.46 -13.67
C SER A 42 4.54 7.81 -14.24
N ILE A 43 5.36 8.48 -15.05
CA ILE A 43 5.00 9.77 -15.67
C ILE A 43 3.82 9.63 -16.63
N THR A 44 3.79 8.57 -17.45
CA THR A 44 2.66 8.31 -18.35
C THR A 44 1.38 8.11 -17.54
N ARG A 45 1.45 7.31 -16.46
CA ARG A 45 0.31 7.07 -15.58
C ARG A 45 -0.17 8.34 -14.89
N ILE A 46 0.75 9.19 -14.42
CA ILE A 46 0.42 10.50 -13.82
C ILE A 46 -0.27 11.39 -14.86
N SER A 47 0.16 11.37 -16.12
CA SER A 47 -0.49 12.09 -17.21
C SER A 47 -1.90 11.58 -17.50
N GLU A 48 -2.14 10.27 -17.44
CA GLU A 48 -3.46 9.65 -17.65
C GLU A 48 -4.46 10.07 -16.56
N GLU A 49 -3.99 10.34 -15.34
CA GLU A 49 -4.82 10.90 -14.25
C GLU A 49 -5.09 12.40 -14.40
N GLY A 50 -4.57 13.04 -15.46
CA GLY A 50 -4.86 14.43 -15.81
C GLY A 50 -3.93 15.46 -15.15
N PHE A 51 -2.82 15.03 -14.54
CA PHE A 51 -1.85 15.94 -13.95
C PHE A 51 -0.91 16.55 -15.01
N ASP A 52 -0.50 17.80 -14.79
CA ASP A 52 0.43 18.49 -15.68
C ASP A 52 1.84 17.87 -15.59
N THR A 53 2.26 17.21 -16.67
CA THR A 53 3.58 16.58 -16.77
C THR A 53 4.71 17.59 -16.93
N GLY A 54 4.42 18.84 -17.34
CA GLY A 54 5.41 19.92 -17.37
C GLY A 54 5.95 20.25 -15.98
N ALA A 55 5.07 20.17 -14.98
CA ALA A 55 5.39 20.35 -13.56
C ALA A 55 6.15 19.16 -12.93
N LEU A 56 6.46 18.13 -13.71
CA LEU A 56 7.23 16.96 -13.27
C LEU A 56 8.63 16.92 -13.90
N SER A 57 8.97 17.93 -14.68
CA SER A 57 10.25 18.02 -15.41
C SER A 57 11.47 17.90 -14.50
N THR A 58 11.42 18.45 -13.27
CA THR A 58 12.51 18.36 -12.29
C THR A 58 12.70 16.97 -11.71
N VAL A 59 11.62 16.20 -11.58
CA VAL A 59 11.65 14.86 -10.96
C VAL A 59 11.74 13.74 -12.00
N ASN A 60 11.44 14.02 -13.27
CA ASN A 60 11.43 13.03 -14.35
C ASN A 60 12.79 12.33 -14.50
N GLY A 61 12.76 10.99 -14.54
CA GLY A 61 13.94 10.13 -14.65
C GLY A 61 14.72 9.96 -13.34
N ARG A 62 14.27 10.54 -12.23
CA ARG A 62 14.96 10.48 -10.94
C ARG A 62 14.28 9.50 -9.98
N THR A 63 15.09 9.03 -9.03
CA THR A 63 14.67 8.19 -7.91
C THR A 63 14.88 8.96 -6.61
N PHE A 64 13.94 8.82 -5.68
CA PHE A 64 13.99 9.47 -4.38
C PHE A 64 13.78 8.43 -3.28
N SER A 65 14.41 8.66 -2.12
CA SER A 65 14.28 7.81 -0.93
C SER A 65 13.29 8.37 0.09
N THR A 66 12.83 9.62 -0.08
CA THR A 66 11.88 10.25 0.83
C THR A 66 10.84 11.07 0.09
N GLU A 67 9.59 11.05 0.58
CA GLU A 67 8.51 11.92 0.07
C GLU A 67 8.85 13.40 0.22
N ARG A 68 9.59 13.75 1.27
CA ARG A 68 9.94 15.14 1.57
C ARG A 68 10.82 15.75 0.48
N ASP A 69 11.79 14.98 -0.03
CA ASP A 69 12.67 15.47 -1.10
C ASP A 69 11.89 15.71 -2.39
N ILE A 70 10.94 14.82 -2.72
CA ILE A 70 10.05 14.98 -3.87
C ILE A 70 9.16 16.21 -3.68
N TYR A 71 8.54 16.34 -2.50
CA TYR A 71 7.66 17.45 -2.19
C TYR A 71 8.37 18.80 -2.31
N ARG A 72 9.61 18.90 -1.83
CA ARG A 72 10.44 20.11 -1.99
C ARG A 72 10.65 20.43 -3.47
N GLU A 73 11.05 19.43 -4.25
CA GLU A 73 11.33 19.62 -5.69
C GLU A 73 10.09 20.02 -6.51
N LEU A 74 8.91 19.49 -6.16
CA LEU A 74 7.64 19.83 -6.81
C LEU A 74 7.06 21.16 -6.33
N SER A 75 7.25 21.48 -5.04
CA SER A 75 6.84 22.75 -4.43
C SER A 75 7.50 23.95 -5.12
N ASP A 76 8.78 23.82 -5.48
CA ASP A 76 9.55 24.89 -6.11
C ASP A 76 9.01 25.28 -7.51
N GLN A 77 8.22 24.40 -8.15
CA GLN A 77 7.66 24.66 -9.48
C GLN A 77 6.30 25.38 -9.46
N HIS A 78 5.67 25.58 -8.28
CA HIS A 78 4.38 26.29 -8.08
C HIS A 78 3.16 25.85 -8.94
N SER A 79 3.30 24.83 -9.80
CA SER A 79 2.25 24.42 -10.75
C SER A 79 1.28 23.37 -10.20
N LEU A 80 1.63 22.67 -9.12
CA LEU A 80 0.80 21.62 -8.52
C LEU A 80 0.29 22.03 -7.14
N LYS A 81 -1.00 21.77 -6.86
CA LYS A 81 -1.56 21.93 -5.52
C LYS A 81 -1.02 20.83 -4.60
N ARG A 82 -1.07 21.10 -3.28
CA ARG A 82 -0.62 20.15 -2.26
C ARG A 82 -1.25 18.76 -2.39
N ASP A 83 -2.55 18.69 -2.64
CA ASP A 83 -3.26 17.42 -2.77
C ASP A 83 -2.87 16.65 -4.04
N GLU A 84 -2.54 17.38 -5.12
CA GLU A 84 -2.07 16.81 -6.38
C GLU A 84 -0.66 16.25 -6.21
N MET A 85 0.23 17.00 -5.56
CA MET A 85 1.59 16.52 -5.24
C MET A 85 1.57 15.23 -4.42
N ILE A 86 0.69 15.13 -3.42
CA ILE A 86 0.56 13.90 -2.61
C ILE A 86 0.11 12.71 -3.48
N ARG A 87 -0.82 12.92 -4.42
CA ARG A 87 -1.25 11.85 -5.35
C ARG A 87 -0.13 11.44 -6.30
N VAL A 88 0.58 12.39 -6.88
CA VAL A 88 1.74 12.15 -7.75
C VAL A 88 2.81 11.33 -7.02
N ILE A 89 3.13 11.70 -5.78
CA ILE A 89 4.10 10.97 -4.95
C ILE A 89 3.65 9.52 -4.73
N LYS A 90 2.36 9.29 -4.40
CA LYS A 90 1.80 7.94 -4.22
C LYS A 90 1.86 7.10 -5.50
N LEU A 91 1.67 7.70 -6.67
CA LEU A 91 1.76 6.98 -7.95
C LEU A 91 3.20 6.56 -8.27
N ALA A 92 4.19 7.35 -7.87
CA ALA A 92 5.61 7.08 -8.06
C ALA A 92 6.19 6.10 -7.03
N GLU A 93 5.44 5.77 -5.97
CA GLU A 93 5.88 4.91 -4.86
C GLU A 93 6.11 3.45 -5.30
N ILE A 94 7.29 2.93 -5.01
CA ILE A 94 7.68 1.55 -5.31
C ILE A 94 7.26 0.63 -4.16
N HIS A 95 6.54 -0.43 -4.50
CA HIS A 95 5.96 -1.37 -3.54
C HIS A 95 6.41 -2.82 -3.71
N HIS A 96 7.15 -3.16 -4.78
CA HIS A 96 7.58 -4.52 -5.12
C HIS A 96 6.55 -5.60 -4.73
N LEU A 97 5.56 -5.80 -5.59
CA LEU A 97 4.49 -6.76 -5.39
C LEU A 97 4.73 -7.95 -6.30
N LYS A 98 4.63 -9.16 -5.76
CA LYS A 98 4.63 -10.41 -6.54
C LYS A 98 3.29 -11.09 -6.36
N ALA A 99 2.54 -11.22 -7.45
CA ALA A 99 1.28 -11.95 -7.43
C ALA A 99 1.58 -13.42 -7.13
N ASP A 100 1.16 -13.88 -5.94
CA ASP A 100 1.33 -15.24 -5.47
C ASP A 100 -0.03 -15.78 -5.01
N TYR A 101 -0.74 -16.39 -5.96
CA TYR A 101 -2.06 -16.97 -5.71
C TYR A 101 -1.99 -18.16 -4.74
N GLU A 102 -0.91 -18.94 -4.78
CA GLU A 102 -0.71 -20.08 -3.87
C GLU A 102 -0.63 -19.63 -2.41
N LYS A 103 -0.02 -18.47 -2.17
CA LYS A 103 0.02 -17.85 -0.83
C LYS A 103 -1.37 -17.43 -0.35
N LEU A 104 -2.25 -16.96 -1.25
CA LEU A 104 -3.64 -16.63 -0.91
C LEU A 104 -4.49 -17.87 -0.58
N LEU A 105 -4.23 -18.99 -1.27
CA LEU A 105 -4.91 -20.26 -1.00
C LEU A 105 -4.59 -20.79 0.41
N LYS A 106 -3.31 -20.75 0.80
CA LYS A 106 -2.85 -21.23 2.11
C LYS A 106 -3.44 -20.47 3.31
N GLY A 107 -3.79 -19.20 3.13
CA GLY A 107 -4.26 -18.32 4.20
C GLY A 107 -5.78 -18.14 4.27
N SER A 108 -6.59 -19.00 3.63
CA SER A 108 -8.06 -18.89 3.47
C SER A 108 -8.58 -17.53 2.96
N MET A 109 -7.68 -16.66 2.47
CA MET A 109 -8.01 -15.30 2.05
C MET A 109 -8.79 -15.28 0.73
N HIS A 110 -8.60 -16.32 -0.08
CA HIS A 110 -9.28 -16.52 -1.35
C HIS A 110 -10.82 -16.57 -1.22
N GLU A 111 -11.35 -16.98 -0.06
CA GLU A 111 -12.80 -17.04 0.21
C GLU A 111 -13.50 -15.67 0.11
N SER A 112 -12.76 -14.58 0.30
CA SER A 112 -13.28 -13.22 0.15
C SER A 112 -13.47 -12.77 -1.31
N PHE A 113 -12.96 -13.55 -2.27
CA PHE A 113 -13.01 -13.26 -3.71
C PHE A 113 -14.03 -14.14 -4.41
N SER A 114 -14.73 -13.58 -5.41
CA SER A 114 -15.63 -14.35 -6.25
C SER A 114 -14.87 -15.33 -7.16
N PRO A 115 -15.52 -16.35 -7.75
CA PRO A 115 -14.87 -17.26 -8.68
C PRO A 115 -14.22 -16.55 -9.89
N ALA A 116 -14.86 -15.48 -10.41
CA ALA A 116 -14.30 -14.67 -11.49
C ALA A 116 -13.04 -13.92 -11.04
N GLN A 117 -13.08 -13.32 -9.85
CA GLN A 117 -11.92 -12.66 -9.25
C GLN A 117 -10.75 -13.64 -9.02
N GLN A 118 -11.04 -14.84 -8.53
CA GLN A 118 -10.03 -15.89 -8.35
C GLN A 118 -9.40 -16.33 -9.68
N ALA A 119 -10.20 -16.51 -10.73
CA ALA A 119 -9.70 -16.85 -12.06
C ALA A 119 -8.75 -15.76 -12.59
N ARG A 120 -9.09 -14.47 -12.39
CA ARG A 120 -8.21 -13.36 -12.77
C ARG A 120 -6.92 -13.34 -11.95
N LEU A 121 -7.01 -13.56 -10.63
CA LEU A 121 -5.84 -13.64 -9.74
C LEU A 121 -4.91 -14.80 -10.13
N GLN A 122 -5.48 -15.93 -10.55
CA GLN A 122 -4.72 -17.07 -11.05
C GLN A 122 -4.02 -16.74 -12.38
N ALA A 123 -4.67 -15.99 -13.27
CA ALA A 123 -4.08 -15.59 -14.55
C ALA A 123 -2.90 -14.60 -14.41
N VAL A 124 -2.90 -13.79 -13.34
CA VAL A 124 -1.79 -12.87 -13.04
C VAL A 124 -0.74 -13.48 -12.10
N ASN A 125 -0.91 -14.74 -11.69
CA ASN A 125 0.00 -15.42 -10.77
C ASN A 125 1.43 -15.47 -11.33
N GLY A 126 2.41 -15.21 -10.47
CA GLY A 126 3.84 -15.17 -10.80
C GLY A 126 4.32 -13.85 -11.43
N ARG A 127 3.41 -12.90 -11.75
CA ARG A 127 3.81 -11.58 -12.25
C ARG A 127 4.34 -10.70 -11.13
N GLU A 128 5.31 -9.86 -11.48
CA GLU A 128 5.91 -8.89 -10.58
C GLU A 128 5.55 -7.46 -11.00
N TYR A 129 5.15 -6.67 -10.02
CA TYR A 129 4.71 -5.29 -10.19
C TYR A 129 5.55 -4.38 -9.31
N ARG A 130 6.00 -3.25 -9.88
CA ARG A 130 6.77 -2.27 -9.10
C ARG A 130 5.86 -1.31 -8.34
N HIS A 131 4.65 -1.07 -8.85
CA HIS A 131 3.69 -0.14 -8.27
C HIS A 131 2.32 -0.80 -8.05
N LYS A 132 1.56 -0.32 -7.06
CA LYS A 132 0.19 -0.78 -6.76
C LYS A 132 -0.74 -0.67 -7.97
N TRP A 133 -0.69 0.47 -8.67
CA TRP A 133 -1.52 0.73 -9.84
C TRP A 133 -1.26 -0.23 -11.01
N GLN A 134 -0.07 -0.86 -11.10
CA GLN A 134 0.20 -1.85 -12.14
C GLN A 134 -0.56 -3.15 -11.88
N LEU A 135 -0.68 -3.56 -10.62
CA LEU A 135 -1.52 -4.69 -10.24
C LEU A 135 -2.99 -4.37 -10.53
N GLU A 136 -3.46 -3.17 -10.15
CA GLU A 136 -4.83 -2.73 -10.42
C GLU A 136 -5.15 -2.73 -11.93
N ALA A 137 -4.25 -2.20 -12.76
CA ALA A 137 -4.40 -2.18 -14.21
C ALA A 137 -4.46 -3.60 -14.81
N ASP A 138 -3.67 -4.54 -14.29
CA ASP A 138 -3.74 -5.94 -14.72
C ASP A 138 -5.03 -6.62 -14.20
N LEU A 139 -5.53 -6.28 -13.01
CA LEU A 139 -6.79 -6.82 -12.48
C LEU A 139 -8.02 -6.23 -13.18
N ALA A 140 -7.95 -4.99 -13.66
CA ALA A 140 -9.00 -4.27 -14.38
C ALA A 140 -9.45 -4.94 -15.70
N GLY A 141 -8.75 -6.00 -16.14
CA GLY A 141 -9.24 -6.89 -17.20
C GLY A 141 -10.50 -7.69 -16.82
N GLU A 142 -10.88 -7.69 -15.54
CA GLU A 142 -12.12 -8.27 -15.03
C GLU A 142 -13.01 -7.15 -14.46
N PRO A 143 -14.28 -7.03 -14.89
CA PRO A 143 -15.18 -5.94 -14.45
C PRO A 143 -15.40 -5.88 -12.94
N GLU A 144 -15.30 -6.99 -12.21
CA GLU A 144 -15.43 -7.00 -10.75
C GLU A 144 -14.28 -6.30 -10.00
N PHE A 145 -13.17 -5.97 -10.69
CA PHE A 145 -12.08 -5.18 -10.14
C PHE A 145 -12.11 -3.71 -10.58
N LEU A 146 -13.14 -3.30 -11.31
CA LEU A 146 -13.29 -1.91 -11.75
C LEU A 146 -14.05 -1.08 -10.72
N TYR A 147 -13.47 0.07 -10.37
CA TYR A 147 -14.18 1.07 -9.60
C TYR A 147 -15.36 1.64 -10.39
N ILE A 148 -16.50 1.83 -9.71
CA ILE A 148 -17.65 2.52 -10.29
C ILE A 148 -17.39 4.02 -10.23
N ALA A 149 -17.13 4.62 -11.40
CA ALA A 149 -16.94 6.05 -11.55
C ALA A 149 -18.24 6.79 -11.23
N ASN A 150 -18.15 7.87 -10.44
CA ASN A 150 -19.30 8.67 -9.99
C ASN A 150 -20.35 7.85 -9.21
N ALA A 151 -19.93 7.04 -8.24
CA ALA A 151 -20.84 6.36 -7.32
C ALA A 151 -21.78 7.36 -6.61
N GLN A 152 -23.04 7.41 -7.02
CA GLN A 152 -24.05 8.31 -6.45
C GLN A 152 -24.88 7.59 -5.38
N THR A 153 -25.07 6.28 -5.56
CA THR A 153 -25.85 5.45 -4.64
C THR A 153 -24.99 4.86 -3.53
N GLU A 154 -25.61 4.55 -2.38
CA GLU A 154 -24.93 3.87 -1.28
C GLU A 154 -24.42 2.47 -1.66
N ILE A 155 -25.08 1.80 -2.60
CA ILE A 155 -24.65 0.49 -3.11
C ILE A 155 -23.34 0.61 -3.88
N GLU A 156 -23.22 1.60 -4.78
CA GLU A 156 -22.00 1.83 -5.56
C GLU A 156 -20.83 2.28 -4.68
N LYS A 157 -21.09 3.14 -3.68
CA LYS A 157 -20.07 3.54 -2.71
C LYS A 157 -19.59 2.34 -1.89
N ASN A 158 -20.52 1.48 -1.45
CA ASN A 158 -20.18 0.26 -0.72
C ASN A 158 -19.37 -0.72 -1.58
N HIS A 159 -19.70 -0.85 -2.87
CA HIS A 159 -18.91 -1.63 -3.82
C HIS A 159 -17.45 -1.14 -3.88
N ASN A 160 -17.24 0.16 -4.09
CA ASN A 160 -15.89 0.74 -4.15
C ASN A 160 -15.12 0.53 -2.84
N ARG A 161 -15.80 0.63 -1.69
CA ARG A 161 -15.20 0.38 -0.37
C ARG A 161 -14.80 -1.09 -0.17
N ILE A 162 -15.65 -2.02 -0.61
CA ILE A 162 -15.34 -3.46 -0.56
C ILE A 162 -14.14 -3.77 -1.47
N LEU A 163 -14.13 -3.21 -2.69
CA LEU A 163 -13.04 -3.37 -3.64
C LEU A 163 -11.71 -2.83 -3.08
N GLU A 164 -11.72 -1.64 -2.47
CA GLU A 164 -10.54 -1.06 -1.81
C GLU A 164 -10.03 -1.97 -0.67
N GLY A 165 -10.95 -2.56 0.11
CA GLY A 165 -10.60 -3.56 1.14
C GLY A 165 -9.91 -4.78 0.53
N LYS A 166 -10.47 -5.33 -0.56
CA LYS A 166 -9.91 -6.48 -1.29
C LYS A 166 -8.54 -6.18 -1.87
N LEU A 167 -8.35 -5.02 -2.51
CA LEU A 167 -7.05 -4.61 -3.05
C LEU A 167 -6.00 -4.44 -1.96
N ASN A 168 -6.36 -3.86 -0.81
CA ASN A 168 -5.46 -3.74 0.34
C ASN A 168 -5.00 -5.10 0.87
N ILE A 169 -5.89 -6.09 0.88
CA ILE A 169 -5.55 -7.48 1.23
C ILE A 169 -4.51 -8.02 0.24
N LEU A 170 -4.73 -7.82 -1.06
CA LEU A 170 -3.80 -8.26 -2.11
C LEU A 170 -2.43 -7.57 -1.98
N TYR A 171 -2.38 -6.26 -1.76
CA TYR A 171 -1.12 -5.53 -1.57
C TYR A 171 -0.31 -6.08 -0.40
N ARG A 172 -0.97 -6.43 0.70
CA ARG A 172 -0.31 -7.02 1.87
C ARG A 172 0.14 -8.46 1.62
N ALA A 173 -0.68 -9.25 0.93
CA ALA A 173 -0.35 -10.65 0.63
C ALA A 173 0.82 -10.76 -0.36
N PHE A 174 0.85 -9.87 -1.36
CA PHE A 174 1.82 -9.87 -2.46
C PHE A 174 3.08 -9.04 -2.18
N ALA A 175 3.09 -8.23 -1.11
CA ALA A 175 4.29 -7.50 -0.71
C ALA A 175 5.46 -8.48 -0.48
N THR A 176 6.53 -8.28 -1.23
CA THR A 176 7.79 -9.00 -1.01
C THR A 176 8.63 -8.22 0.01
N PRO A 177 9.25 -8.90 1.00
CA PRO A 177 10.15 -8.27 1.96
C PRO A 177 11.44 -7.75 1.31
#